data_AF-A0A836H6P3-F1
#
_entry.id   AF-A0A836H6P3-F1
#
_cell.length_a   1.000
_cell.length_b   1.000
_cell.length_c   1.000
_cell.angle_alpha   90.00
_cell.angle_beta   90.00
_cell.angle_gamma   90.00
#
_symmetry.space_group_name_H-M   'P 1'
#
loop_
_entity.id
_entity.type
_entity.pdbx_description
1 polymer ?
#
loop_
_entity_poly.entity_id
_entity_poly.type
_entity_poly.pdbx_seq_one_letter_code
_entity_poly.pdbx_strand_id
1 'polypeptide(L)'
;MSVEFLNPAERSRLLDALLDSTSSFGVLSKRFRDSFQPGRYSAVSCEIGQICKQFVASTESTGLISALYVVDYMRKQDSIAAKSTFYDVLIELEHAIRRDMFIVEQIKYTTKESKDGRKSMEATRAETFRIHCAAKVFAFQLLGDAVADDEKVVSYASKKQESIDEALNAWERASIKIKEPMADMEHCWVANHEKQQCGCLYETAAVFDEQPNKALGLLLPSVAAKLPTLPLQEGELHYLLTGKSAMLLLDSTAPSEAWMIAKRLVVEARRSKLCKEDEVTLLGLLNESLVSRLGVSPQQLSELATYNPEVCASVLLKVAPGPAGALIQFLLKGNIPEDNMQTIVLRASSVLQQVNVRTFISTMIHRLKERGGSPTSAESLNSFALTLHQLVMKAAKENREIFIADAFRSDLEQIFLSSSSPELKSRWEEMKR
;
A
#
# COMPACT_ATOMS: atom_id res chain seq x y z
N MET A 1 7.47 -9.86 -23.33
CA MET A 1 8.27 -8.71 -23.82
C MET A 1 9.72 -9.05 -23.55
N SER A 2 10.59 -8.94 -24.56
CA SER A 2 12.03 -9.11 -24.41
C SER A 2 12.55 -8.17 -23.31
N VAL A 3 13.29 -8.71 -22.35
CA VAL A 3 14.03 -7.89 -21.38
C VAL A 3 15.09 -7.12 -22.18
N GLU A 4 14.87 -5.82 -22.39
CA GLU A 4 15.88 -4.99 -23.03
C GLU A 4 17.01 -4.73 -22.05
N PHE A 5 18.21 -5.19 -22.39
CA PHE A 5 19.42 -4.91 -21.64
C PHE A 5 20.14 -3.70 -22.21
N LEU A 6 20.94 -3.04 -21.38
CA LEU A 6 21.91 -2.06 -21.85
C LEU A 6 23.05 -2.80 -22.57
N ASN A 7 23.50 -2.26 -23.69
CA ASN A 7 24.72 -2.74 -24.33
C ASN A 7 25.96 -2.31 -23.52
N PRO A 8 27.15 -2.90 -23.76
CA PRO A 8 28.35 -2.60 -22.97
C PRO A 8 28.75 -1.11 -22.96
N ALA A 9 28.55 -0.39 -24.07
CA ALA A 9 28.87 1.03 -24.18
C ALA A 9 27.87 1.92 -23.42
N GLU A 10 26.58 1.56 -23.43
CA GLU A 10 25.56 2.16 -22.58
C GLU A 10 25.84 1.90 -21.10
N ARG A 11 26.19 0.66 -20.74
CA ARG A 11 26.54 0.29 -19.37
C ARG A 11 27.75 1.06 -18.84
N SER A 12 28.80 1.20 -19.65
CA SER A 12 29.98 2.01 -19.31
C SER A 12 29.58 3.47 -19.06
N ARG A 13 28.80 4.07 -19.96
CA ARG A 13 28.33 5.46 -19.79
C ARG A 13 27.48 5.65 -18.54
N LEU A 14 26.66 4.66 -18.19
CA LEU A 14 25.88 4.69 -16.95
C LEU A 14 26.81 4.64 -15.72
N LEU A 15 27.76 3.71 -15.68
CA LEU A 15 28.73 3.61 -14.57
C LEU A 15 29.59 4.86 -14.45
N ASP A 16 30.09 5.41 -15.56
CA ASP A 16 30.87 6.64 -15.58
C ASP A 16 30.08 7.83 -15.00
N ALA A 17 28.77 7.88 -15.25
CA ALA A 17 27.90 8.89 -14.66
C ALA A 17 27.67 8.65 -13.16
N LEU A 18 27.40 7.40 -12.74
CA LEU A 18 27.10 7.07 -11.34
C LEU A 18 28.31 7.20 -10.41
N LEU A 19 29.51 6.93 -10.92
CA LEU A 19 30.76 6.95 -10.14
C LEU A 19 31.43 8.33 -10.09
N ASP A 20 30.92 9.34 -10.81
CA ASP A 20 31.39 10.72 -10.69
C ASP A 20 30.88 11.39 -9.40
N SER A 21 31.57 11.08 -8.31
CA SER A 21 31.28 11.58 -6.97
C SER A 21 31.42 13.10 -6.79
N THR A 22 32.08 13.80 -7.71
CA THR A 22 32.37 15.23 -7.57
C THR A 22 31.31 16.14 -8.18
N SER A 23 30.48 15.57 -9.06
CA SER A 23 29.43 16.28 -9.79
C SER A 23 28.23 16.65 -8.90
N SER A 24 27.55 17.74 -9.25
CA SER A 24 26.25 18.06 -8.63
C SER A 24 25.14 17.23 -9.25
N PHE A 25 24.02 17.09 -8.54
CA PHE A 25 22.86 16.34 -9.00
C PHE A 25 22.28 16.85 -10.33
N GLY A 26 22.29 18.17 -10.56
CA GLY A 26 21.91 18.77 -11.84
C GLY A 26 22.85 18.40 -13.00
N VAL A 27 24.15 18.24 -12.73
CA VAL A 27 25.11 17.76 -13.74
C VAL A 27 24.90 16.28 -14.02
N LEU A 28 24.63 15.48 -12.99
CA LEU A 28 24.33 14.07 -13.09
C LEU A 28 23.05 13.82 -13.92
N SER A 29 21.95 14.51 -13.61
CA SER A 29 20.69 14.38 -14.37
C SER A 29 20.84 14.85 -15.81
N LYS A 30 21.64 15.90 -16.06
CA LYS A 30 21.96 16.35 -17.42
C LYS A 30 22.73 15.28 -18.20
N ARG A 31 23.84 14.77 -17.67
CA ARG A 31 24.62 13.70 -18.32
C ARG A 31 23.79 12.45 -18.59
N PHE A 32 22.93 12.07 -17.63
CA PHE A 32 22.01 10.95 -17.78
C PHE A 32 21.05 11.18 -18.95
N ARG A 33 20.40 12.34 -19.02
CA ARG A 33 19.46 12.70 -20.08
C ARG A 33 20.12 12.76 -21.46
N ASP A 34 21.34 13.28 -21.53
CA ASP A 34 22.12 13.32 -22.78
C ASP A 34 22.50 11.92 -23.27
N SER A 35 22.59 10.94 -22.35
CA SER A 35 23.01 9.57 -22.65
C SER A 35 21.85 8.59 -22.88
N PHE A 36 20.70 8.82 -22.24
CA PHE A 36 19.57 7.90 -22.20
C PHE A 36 18.24 8.61 -22.44
N GLN A 37 17.51 8.13 -23.46
CA GLN A 37 16.16 8.58 -23.77
C GLN A 37 15.10 7.82 -22.92
N PRO A 38 13.89 8.38 -22.71
CA PRO A 38 12.84 7.75 -21.91
C PRO A 38 12.50 6.31 -22.29
N GLY A 39 12.56 5.97 -23.59
CA GLY A 39 12.33 4.60 -24.06
C GLY A 39 13.33 3.56 -23.52
N ARG A 40 14.52 3.99 -23.03
CA ARG A 40 15.55 3.11 -22.45
C ARG A 40 15.44 2.99 -20.93
N TYR A 41 14.53 3.72 -20.27
CA TYR A 41 14.45 3.75 -18.81
C TYR A 41 14.18 2.38 -18.18
N SER A 42 13.48 1.47 -18.86
CA SER A 42 13.28 0.11 -18.36
C SER A 42 14.60 -0.67 -18.28
N ALA A 43 15.43 -0.61 -19.33
CA ALA A 43 16.74 -1.26 -19.36
C ALA A 43 17.70 -0.66 -18.32
N VAL A 44 17.68 0.67 -18.20
CA VAL A 44 18.45 1.40 -17.17
C VAL A 44 18.00 1.00 -15.77
N SER A 45 16.70 0.91 -15.49
CA SER A 45 16.18 0.55 -14.16
C SER A 45 16.59 -0.86 -13.76
N CYS A 46 16.54 -1.83 -14.68
CA CYS A 46 17.04 -3.18 -14.43
C CYS A 46 18.54 -3.20 -14.09
N GLU A 47 19.36 -2.48 -14.86
CA GLU A 47 20.81 -2.40 -14.61
C GLU A 47 21.12 -1.70 -13.29
N ILE A 48 20.48 -0.56 -13.00
CA ILE A 48 20.65 0.15 -11.73
C ILE A 48 20.22 -0.74 -10.54
N GLY A 49 19.13 -1.50 -10.66
CA GLY A 49 18.71 -2.42 -9.61
C GLY A 49 19.80 -3.45 -9.24
N GLN A 50 20.51 -3.99 -10.24
CA GLN A 50 21.63 -4.90 -10.02
C GLN A 50 22.85 -4.18 -9.43
N ILE A 51 23.17 -3.00 -9.94
CA ILE A 51 24.29 -2.17 -9.47
C ILE A 51 24.06 -1.75 -8.01
N CYS A 52 22.85 -1.34 -7.63
CA CYS A 52 22.52 -0.97 -6.25
C CYS A 52 22.73 -2.14 -5.28
N LYS A 53 22.39 -3.38 -5.66
CA LYS A 53 22.69 -4.57 -4.85
C LYS A 53 24.20 -4.75 -4.64
N GLN A 54 25.00 -4.47 -5.67
CA GLN A 54 26.45 -4.50 -5.57
C GLN A 54 26.98 -3.39 -4.66
N PHE A 55 26.49 -2.16 -4.80
CA PHE A 55 26.90 -1.02 -3.97
C PHE A 55 26.54 -1.20 -2.49
N VAL A 56 25.38 -1.79 -2.19
CA VAL A 56 25.00 -2.17 -0.81
C VAL A 56 25.95 -3.24 -0.27
N ALA A 57 26.37 -4.21 -1.09
CA ALA A 57 27.32 -5.23 -0.65
C ALA A 57 28.77 -4.71 -0.51
N SER A 58 29.19 -3.79 -1.37
CA SER A 58 30.57 -3.26 -1.43
C SER A 58 30.77 -1.99 -0.60
N THR A 59 29.71 -1.45 0.01
CA THR A 59 29.71 -0.19 0.78
C THR A 59 30.12 1.05 -0.03
N GLU A 60 29.84 1.03 -1.34
CA GLU A 60 30.16 2.13 -2.26
C GLU A 60 29.12 3.26 -2.15
N SER A 61 29.30 4.09 -1.13
CA SER A 61 28.33 5.11 -0.71
C SER A 61 27.95 6.13 -1.79
N THR A 62 28.91 6.64 -2.55
CA THR A 62 28.66 7.65 -3.59
C THR A 62 27.92 7.07 -4.79
N GLY A 63 28.30 5.86 -5.22
CA GLY A 63 27.61 5.16 -6.31
C GLY A 63 26.15 4.88 -5.99
N LEU A 64 25.86 4.46 -4.75
CA LEU A 64 24.50 4.21 -4.27
C LEU A 64 23.64 5.48 -4.23
N ILE A 65 24.19 6.60 -3.75
CA ILE A 65 23.51 7.90 -3.73
C ILE A 65 23.22 8.39 -5.16
N SER A 66 24.21 8.34 -6.07
CA SER A 66 24.01 8.70 -7.47
C SER A 66 22.95 7.83 -8.14
N ALA A 67 22.95 6.52 -7.87
CA ALA A 67 22.00 5.57 -8.43
C ALA A 67 20.57 5.85 -7.96
N LEU A 68 20.37 6.09 -6.67
CA LEU A 68 19.08 6.49 -6.11
C LEU A 68 18.56 7.78 -6.74
N TYR A 69 19.43 8.78 -6.96
CA TYR A 69 19.05 10.03 -7.61
C TYR A 69 18.63 9.83 -9.08
N VAL A 70 19.37 9.02 -9.85
CA VAL A 70 19.01 8.73 -11.26
C VAL A 70 17.70 7.95 -11.34
N VAL A 71 17.45 7.01 -10.42
CA VAL A 71 16.17 6.29 -10.36
C VAL A 71 15.03 7.23 -9.97
N ASP A 72 15.23 8.15 -9.03
CA ASP A 72 14.24 9.18 -8.68
C ASP A 72 13.94 10.12 -9.85
N TYR A 73 14.96 10.50 -10.62
CA TYR A 73 14.78 11.29 -11.83
C TYR A 73 13.87 10.57 -12.84
N MET A 74 14.10 9.28 -13.08
CA MET A 74 13.22 8.47 -13.95
C MET A 74 11.83 8.28 -13.35
N ARG A 75 11.72 8.12 -12.02
CA ARG A 75 10.46 8.02 -11.28
C ARG A 75 9.59 9.27 -11.50
N LYS A 76 10.19 10.46 -11.43
CA LYS A 76 9.55 11.76 -11.69
C LYS A 76 9.10 11.96 -13.14
N GLN A 77 9.56 11.10 -14.06
CA GLN A 77 9.13 11.03 -15.45
C GLN A 77 8.11 9.89 -15.68
N ASP A 78 7.43 9.43 -14.63
CA ASP A 78 6.42 8.37 -14.63
C ASP A 78 6.88 7.00 -15.14
N SER A 79 8.18 6.70 -15.03
CA SER A 79 8.69 5.35 -15.34
C SER A 79 8.26 4.33 -14.28
N ILE A 80 7.39 3.38 -14.67
CA ILE A 80 6.94 2.27 -13.81
C ILE A 80 8.12 1.39 -13.38
N ALA A 81 9.07 1.12 -14.29
CA ALA A 81 10.25 0.32 -13.97
C ALA A 81 11.11 1.01 -12.91
N ALA A 82 11.27 2.34 -12.98
CA ALA A 82 12.02 3.10 -12.00
C ALA A 82 11.30 3.15 -10.64
N LYS A 83 9.97 3.30 -10.62
CA LYS A 83 9.14 3.20 -9.40
C LYS A 83 9.35 1.86 -8.70
N SER A 84 9.28 0.75 -9.45
CA SER A 84 9.56 -0.59 -8.95
C SER A 84 10.99 -0.72 -8.42
N THR A 85 11.99 -0.32 -9.20
CA THR A 85 13.40 -0.41 -8.80
C THR A 85 13.73 0.45 -7.58
N PHE A 86 13.14 1.64 -7.45
CA PHE A 86 13.34 2.49 -6.27
C PHE A 86 12.85 1.79 -5.00
N TYR A 87 11.69 1.14 -5.09
CA TYR A 87 11.11 0.37 -3.98
C TYR A 87 11.94 -0.88 -3.65
N ASP A 88 12.42 -1.61 -4.67
CA ASP A 88 13.35 -2.73 -4.49
C ASP A 88 14.59 -2.32 -3.69
N VAL A 89 15.22 -1.20 -4.07
CA VAL A 89 16.44 -0.71 -3.41
C VAL A 89 16.16 -0.29 -1.96
N LEU A 90 15.00 0.31 -1.68
CA LEU A 90 14.59 0.62 -0.31
C LEU A 90 14.44 -0.64 0.56
N ILE A 91 13.81 -1.69 0.04
CA ILE A 91 13.67 -2.97 0.75
C ILE A 91 15.05 -3.58 1.04
N GLU A 92 15.93 -3.61 0.04
CA GLU A 92 17.30 -4.12 0.19
C GLU A 92 18.09 -3.32 1.23
N LEU A 93 17.91 -1.99 1.29
CA LEU A 93 18.53 -1.15 2.32
C LEU A 93 17.99 -1.46 3.72
N GLU A 94 16.69 -1.65 3.90
CA GLU A 94 16.14 -2.08 5.20
C GLU A 94 16.72 -3.42 5.65
N HIS A 95 16.81 -4.39 4.74
CA HIS A 95 17.42 -5.68 5.04
C HIS A 95 18.91 -5.55 5.40
N ALA A 96 19.65 -4.70 4.68
CA ALA A 96 21.06 -4.45 4.96
C ALA A 96 21.26 -3.80 6.33
N ILE A 97 20.48 -2.76 6.66
CA ILE A 97 20.54 -2.05 7.96
C ILE A 97 20.25 -3.02 9.11
N ARG A 98 19.20 -3.86 8.99
CA ARG A 98 18.88 -4.86 10.02
C ARG A 98 19.99 -5.90 10.18
N ARG A 99 20.57 -6.35 9.06
CA ARG A 99 21.69 -7.29 9.06
C ARG A 99 22.91 -6.67 9.75
N ASP A 100 23.21 -5.41 9.48
CA ASP A 100 24.32 -4.70 10.11
C ASP A 100 24.13 -4.58 11.62
N MET A 101 22.93 -4.20 12.06
CA MET A 101 22.59 -4.15 13.50
C MET A 101 22.78 -5.51 14.17
N PHE A 102 22.29 -6.59 13.54
CA PHE A 102 22.44 -7.94 14.05
C PHE A 102 23.92 -8.35 14.15
N ILE A 103 24.72 -8.08 13.11
CA ILE A 103 26.15 -8.42 13.09
C ILE A 103 26.91 -7.63 14.16
N VAL A 104 26.64 -6.33 14.32
CA VAL A 104 27.25 -5.50 15.36
C VAL A 104 26.93 -6.07 16.75
N GLU A 105 25.68 -6.49 16.98
CA GLU A 105 25.29 -7.09 18.25
C GLU A 105 25.99 -8.44 18.49
N GLN A 106 26.13 -9.29 17.47
CA GLN A 106 26.91 -10.53 17.56
C GLN A 106 28.39 -10.30 17.90
N ILE A 107 29.02 -9.27 17.33
CA ILE A 107 30.41 -8.92 17.60
C ILE A 107 30.59 -8.54 19.08
N LYS A 108 29.62 -7.85 19.70
CA LYS A 108 29.64 -7.50 21.15
C LYS A 108 29.59 -8.69 22.10
N TYR A 109 29.12 -9.85 21.65
CA TYR A 109 29.12 -11.09 22.46
C TYR A 109 30.16 -12.12 22.00
N THR A 110 30.89 -11.86 20.92
CA THR A 110 31.94 -12.77 20.43
C THR A 110 33.20 -12.68 21.30
N THR A 111 33.53 -13.78 21.99
CA THR A 111 34.68 -13.88 22.93
C THR A 111 35.97 -14.42 22.30
N LYS A 112 35.94 -14.76 21.00
CA LYS A 112 37.03 -15.47 20.31
C LYS A 112 38.06 -14.56 19.61
N GLU A 113 37.83 -13.25 19.54
CA GLU A 113 38.70 -12.32 18.81
C GLU A 113 39.63 -11.52 19.74
N SER A 114 40.80 -11.15 19.21
CA SER A 114 41.70 -10.23 19.89
C SER A 114 41.03 -8.86 20.05
N LYS A 115 41.37 -8.13 21.12
CA LYS A 115 40.77 -6.82 21.45
C LYS A 115 40.89 -5.81 20.29
N ASP A 116 41.98 -5.85 19.53
CA ASP A 116 42.21 -4.95 18.40
C ASP A 116 41.52 -5.43 17.11
N GLY A 117 41.41 -6.75 16.88
CA GLY A 117 40.62 -7.31 15.78
C GLY A 117 39.13 -6.99 15.92
N ARG A 118 38.61 -7.12 17.14
CA ARG A 118 37.23 -6.76 17.48
C ARG A 118 36.92 -5.29 17.22
N LYS A 119 37.80 -4.39 17.67
CA LYS A 119 37.66 -2.93 17.43
C LYS A 119 37.69 -2.59 15.94
N SER A 120 38.56 -3.23 15.16
CA SER A 120 38.61 -3.01 13.72
C SER A 120 37.32 -3.48 13.03
N MET A 121 36.77 -4.62 13.43
CA MET A 121 35.52 -5.13 12.87
C MET A 121 34.31 -4.29 13.27
N GLU A 122 34.26 -3.82 14.52
CA GLU A 122 33.25 -2.86 14.98
C GLU A 122 33.30 -1.56 14.18
N ALA A 123 34.49 -1.01 13.93
CA ALA A 123 34.66 0.22 13.14
C ALA A 123 34.20 0.05 11.68
N THR A 124 34.60 -1.03 11.02
CA THR A 124 34.17 -1.29 9.62
C THR A 124 32.65 -1.48 9.53
N ARG A 125 32.05 -2.18 10.49
CA ARG A 125 30.59 -2.42 10.50
C ARG A 125 29.79 -1.18 10.89
N ALA A 126 30.30 -0.36 11.79
CA ALA A 126 29.71 0.93 12.10
C ALA A 126 29.71 1.85 10.86
N GLU A 127 30.77 1.82 10.07
CA GLU A 127 30.84 2.58 8.81
C GLU A 127 29.88 2.03 7.75
N THR A 128 29.78 0.70 7.60
CA THR A 128 28.78 0.05 6.72
C THR A 128 27.36 0.47 7.09
N PHE A 129 27.02 0.39 8.37
CA PHE A 129 25.71 0.80 8.89
C PHE A 129 25.44 2.29 8.61
N ARG A 130 26.43 3.16 8.86
CA ARG A 130 26.33 4.60 8.58
C ARG A 130 26.02 4.87 7.11
N ILE A 131 26.71 4.18 6.20
CA ILE A 131 26.52 4.32 4.75
C ILE A 131 25.09 3.93 4.34
N HIS A 132 24.57 2.79 4.84
CA HIS A 132 23.21 2.36 4.52
C HIS A 132 22.15 3.30 5.10
N CYS A 133 22.34 3.79 6.34
CA CYS A 133 21.45 4.78 6.94
C CYS A 133 21.49 6.12 6.18
N ALA A 134 22.66 6.57 5.74
CA ALA A 134 22.79 7.77 4.91
C ALA A 134 22.03 7.64 3.58
N ALA A 135 22.14 6.49 2.91
CA ALA A 135 21.43 6.20 1.67
C ALA A 135 19.90 6.14 1.87
N LYS A 136 19.44 5.54 2.98
CA LYS A 136 18.01 5.52 3.34
C LYS A 136 17.46 6.92 3.61
N VAL A 137 18.18 7.75 4.37
CA VAL A 137 17.80 9.16 4.58
C VAL A 137 17.72 9.90 3.27
N PHE A 138 18.73 9.73 2.41
CA PHE A 138 18.74 10.37 1.09
C PHE A 138 17.53 9.96 0.24
N ALA A 139 17.17 8.67 0.23
CA ALA A 139 15.98 8.19 -0.46
C ALA A 139 14.70 8.86 0.07
N PHE A 140 14.56 9.05 1.39
CA PHE A 140 13.42 9.80 1.96
C PHE A 140 13.43 11.28 1.56
N GLN A 141 14.60 11.91 1.49
CA GLN A 141 14.72 13.29 1.02
C GLN A 141 14.33 13.42 -0.46
N LEU A 142 14.65 12.43 -1.30
CA LEU A 142 14.20 12.39 -2.70
C LEU A 142 12.67 12.26 -2.80
N LEU A 143 12.07 11.37 -2.00
CA LEU A 143 10.61 11.19 -1.98
C LEU A 143 9.86 12.42 -1.48
N GLY A 144 10.45 13.16 -0.54
CA GLY A 144 9.89 14.40 -0.02
C GLY A 144 10.26 15.66 -0.82
N ASP A 145 10.85 15.51 -2.01
CA ASP A 145 11.33 16.60 -2.88
C ASP A 145 12.20 17.63 -2.16
N ALA A 146 13.09 17.14 -1.30
CA ALA A 146 13.95 17.93 -0.42
C ALA A 146 15.43 17.91 -0.83
N VAL A 147 15.72 17.59 -2.10
CA VAL A 147 17.08 17.57 -2.69
C VAL A 147 17.13 18.56 -3.84
N ALA A 148 18.06 19.51 -3.78
CA ALA A 148 18.29 20.50 -4.82
C ALA A 148 19.38 20.07 -5.82
N ASP A 149 19.31 20.61 -7.04
CA ASP A 149 20.19 20.23 -8.15
C ASP A 149 21.65 20.71 -8.00
N ASP A 150 21.89 21.73 -7.18
CA ASP A 150 23.23 22.25 -6.88
C ASP A 150 23.97 21.43 -5.79
N GLU A 151 23.25 20.56 -5.09
CA GLU A 151 23.84 19.67 -4.08
C GLU A 151 24.69 18.56 -4.72
N LYS A 152 25.63 18.01 -3.93
CA LYS A 152 26.65 17.05 -4.41
C LYS A 152 26.48 15.68 -3.78
N VAL A 153 26.83 14.64 -4.53
CA VAL A 153 26.77 13.24 -4.06
C VAL A 153 27.58 13.04 -2.77
N VAL A 154 28.80 13.59 -2.71
CA VAL A 154 29.71 13.43 -1.56
C VAL A 154 29.15 14.04 -0.27
N SER A 155 28.37 15.13 -0.33
CA SER A 155 27.84 15.76 0.91
C SER A 155 26.84 14.88 1.64
N TYR A 156 26.20 13.94 0.94
CA TYR A 156 25.31 12.95 1.53
C TYR A 156 26.06 11.72 2.03
N ALA A 157 27.03 11.25 1.24
CA ALA A 157 27.87 10.11 1.59
C ALA A 157 28.71 10.35 2.86
N SER A 158 29.11 11.60 3.12
CA SER A 158 29.97 11.98 4.25
C SER A 158 29.23 12.44 5.51
N LYS A 159 27.90 12.31 5.59
CA LYS A 159 27.14 12.73 6.79
C LYS A 159 27.54 11.90 8.03
N LYS A 160 27.68 12.57 9.17
CA LYS A 160 27.92 11.92 10.47
C LYS A 160 26.65 11.19 10.94
N GLN A 161 26.82 10.10 11.71
CA GLN A 161 25.72 9.28 12.21
C GLN A 161 24.67 10.09 12.98
N GLU A 162 25.10 11.01 13.85
CA GLU A 162 24.19 11.87 14.63
C GLU A 162 23.21 12.67 13.74
N SER A 163 23.73 13.27 12.66
CA SER A 163 22.92 14.02 11.69
C SER A 163 21.99 13.11 10.88
N ILE A 164 22.41 11.87 10.62
CA ILE A 164 21.60 10.87 9.94
C ILE A 164 20.43 10.44 10.84
N ASP A 165 20.68 10.19 12.12
CA ASP A 165 19.66 9.77 13.09
C ASP A 165 18.64 10.89 13.36
N GLU A 166 19.11 12.14 13.49
CA GLU A 166 18.23 13.30 13.58
C GLU A 166 17.31 13.42 12.36
N ALA A 167 17.85 13.22 11.16
CA ALA A 167 17.09 13.26 9.92
C ALA A 167 16.08 12.11 9.83
N LEU A 168 16.46 10.88 10.19
CA LEU A 168 15.53 9.73 10.25
C LEU A 168 14.35 9.99 11.19
N ASN A 169 14.64 10.48 12.41
CA ASN A 169 13.63 10.83 13.40
C ASN A 169 12.70 11.98 12.93
N ALA A 170 13.22 12.91 12.14
CA ALA A 170 12.44 14.00 11.55
C ALA A 170 11.50 13.47 10.45
N TRP A 171 11.99 12.59 9.58
CA TRP A 171 11.18 11.99 8.50
C TRP A 171 10.10 11.03 9.03
N GLU A 172 10.37 10.32 10.12
CA GLU A 172 9.36 9.50 10.81
C GLU A 172 8.20 10.38 11.29
N ARG A 173 8.51 11.54 11.88
CA ARG A 173 7.51 12.53 12.33
C ARG A 173 6.82 13.24 11.17
N ALA A 174 7.51 13.46 10.04
CA ALA A 174 6.99 14.12 8.84
C ALA A 174 6.45 13.14 7.78
N SER A 175 6.11 11.91 8.16
CA SER A 175 5.83 10.78 7.27
C SER A 175 4.76 11.01 6.19
N ILE A 176 3.89 12.02 6.34
CA ILE A 176 2.84 12.34 5.37
C ILE A 176 3.42 12.65 3.98
N LYS A 177 4.55 13.36 3.90
CA LYS A 177 5.15 13.78 2.61
C LYS A 177 5.73 12.61 1.79
N ILE A 178 6.08 11.52 2.45
CA ILE A 178 6.71 10.35 1.80
C ILE A 178 5.72 9.20 1.59
N LYS A 179 4.59 9.18 2.30
CA LYS A 179 3.60 8.09 2.25
C LYS A 179 2.98 7.90 0.87
N GLU A 180 2.61 8.98 0.21
CA GLU A 180 1.94 8.93 -1.09
C GLU A 180 2.88 8.48 -2.21
N PRO A 181 4.10 9.04 -2.38
CA PRO A 181 5.09 8.48 -3.28
C PRO A 181 5.44 7.03 -3.00
N MET A 182 5.51 6.63 -1.72
CA MET A 182 5.81 5.25 -1.32
C MET A 182 4.70 4.28 -1.75
N ALA A 183 3.43 4.65 -1.56
CA ALA A 183 2.29 3.82 -1.95
C ALA A 183 2.17 3.62 -3.47
N ASP A 184 2.44 4.67 -4.26
CA ASP A 184 2.48 4.57 -5.73
C ASP A 184 3.59 3.64 -6.21
N MET A 185 4.78 3.74 -5.61
CA MET A 185 5.91 2.86 -5.93
C MET A 185 5.67 1.42 -5.51
N GLU A 186 5.09 1.19 -4.33
CA GLU A 186 4.69 -0.14 -3.85
C GLU A 186 3.71 -0.80 -4.83
N HIS A 187 2.69 -0.06 -5.27
CA HIS A 187 1.72 -0.58 -6.25
C HIS A 187 2.41 -0.95 -7.58
N CYS A 188 3.32 -0.12 -8.08
CA CYS A 188 4.11 -0.42 -9.28
C CYS A 188 5.00 -1.65 -9.10
N TRP A 189 5.64 -1.78 -7.94
CA TRP A 189 6.51 -2.89 -7.59
C TRP A 189 5.74 -4.21 -7.52
N VAL A 190 4.60 -4.24 -6.82
CA VAL A 190 3.72 -5.41 -6.74
C VAL A 190 3.32 -5.85 -8.15
N ALA A 191 2.85 -4.92 -8.99
CA ALA A 191 2.45 -5.24 -10.36
C ALA A 191 3.60 -5.78 -11.23
N ASN A 192 4.83 -5.29 -11.03
CA ASN A 192 6.00 -5.72 -11.80
C ASN A 192 6.52 -7.09 -11.33
N HIS A 193 6.57 -7.34 -10.03
CA HIS A 193 6.95 -8.65 -9.48
C HIS A 193 5.90 -9.73 -9.76
N GLU A 194 4.60 -9.40 -9.71
CA GLU A 194 3.54 -10.28 -10.18
C GLU A 194 3.79 -10.70 -11.64
N LYS A 195 4.11 -9.74 -12.51
CA LYS A 195 4.38 -9.98 -13.93
C LYS A 195 5.63 -10.84 -14.17
N GLN A 196 6.71 -10.62 -13.43
CA GLN A 196 7.94 -11.42 -13.53
C GLN A 196 7.73 -12.86 -13.04
N GLN A 197 7.01 -13.05 -11.93
CA GLN A 197 6.66 -14.38 -11.43
C GLN A 197 5.76 -15.14 -12.40
N CYS A 198 4.79 -14.47 -13.03
CA CYS A 198 4.02 -15.05 -14.12
C CYS A 198 4.90 -15.38 -15.34
N GLY A 199 5.82 -14.49 -15.74
CA GLY A 199 6.71 -14.68 -16.88
C GLY A 199 7.68 -15.86 -16.75
N CYS A 200 8.29 -16.04 -15.58
CA CYS A 200 9.20 -17.17 -15.32
C CYS A 200 8.48 -18.53 -15.36
N LEU A 201 7.20 -18.59 -14.98
CA LEU A 201 6.39 -19.80 -15.13
C LEU A 201 6.14 -20.17 -16.60
N TYR A 202 5.97 -19.18 -17.48
CA TYR A 202 5.80 -19.40 -18.93
C TYR A 202 7.11 -19.76 -19.66
N GLU A 203 8.24 -19.15 -19.29
CA GLU A 203 9.55 -19.53 -19.86
C GLU A 203 9.97 -20.95 -19.44
N THR A 204 9.69 -21.33 -18.19
CA THR A 204 9.96 -22.70 -17.75
C THR A 204 9.03 -23.69 -18.46
N ALA A 205 7.79 -23.33 -18.78
CA ALA A 205 6.90 -24.18 -19.58
C ALA A 205 7.37 -24.31 -21.05
N ALA A 206 7.91 -23.24 -21.65
CA ALA A 206 8.36 -23.23 -23.03
C ALA A 206 9.61 -24.10 -23.30
N VAL A 207 10.51 -24.25 -22.32
CA VAL A 207 11.70 -25.12 -22.45
C VAL A 207 11.32 -26.62 -22.45
N PHE A 208 10.14 -26.98 -21.93
CA PHE A 208 9.68 -28.37 -21.90
C PHE A 208 8.90 -28.81 -23.16
N ASP A 209 8.51 -27.87 -24.03
CA ASP A 209 7.80 -28.18 -25.28
C ASP A 209 8.75 -28.69 -26.40
N GLU A 210 10.07 -28.58 -26.24
CA GLU A 210 11.05 -28.99 -27.26
C GLU A 210 11.50 -30.48 -27.18
N GLN A 211 11.01 -31.28 -26.23
CA GLN A 211 11.33 -32.72 -26.19
C GLN A 211 10.06 -33.60 -26.08
N PRO A 212 9.53 -34.15 -27.20
CA PRO A 212 8.22 -34.80 -27.22
C PRO A 212 8.14 -36.18 -26.53
N ASN A 213 9.25 -36.71 -26.00
CA ASN A 213 9.34 -38.13 -25.65
C ASN A 213 9.97 -38.40 -24.29
N LYS A 214 9.36 -37.89 -23.21
CA LYS A 214 9.38 -38.57 -21.89
C LYS A 214 8.03 -38.42 -21.21
N ALA A 215 7.11 -39.34 -21.55
CA ALA A 215 5.86 -39.62 -20.83
C ALA A 215 6.09 -40.29 -19.46
N LEU A 216 7.02 -39.73 -18.69
CA LEU A 216 7.26 -39.97 -17.28
C LEU A 216 7.51 -38.59 -16.69
N GLY A 217 6.42 -37.82 -16.59
CA GLY A 217 6.39 -36.67 -15.70
C GLY A 217 6.70 -37.21 -14.32
N LEU A 218 7.96 -37.07 -13.90
CA LEU A 218 8.30 -37.12 -12.49
C LEU A 218 7.34 -36.14 -11.82
N LEU A 219 6.35 -36.70 -11.11
CA LEU A 219 5.72 -36.06 -9.97
C LEU A 219 6.86 -35.73 -9.01
N LEU A 220 7.62 -34.67 -9.33
CA LEU A 220 8.45 -34.01 -8.35
C LEU A 220 7.44 -33.63 -7.27
N PRO A 221 7.63 -34.09 -6.01
CA PRO A 221 6.80 -33.60 -4.92
C PRO A 221 6.90 -32.08 -5.02
N SER A 222 5.76 -31.38 -4.94
CA SER A 222 5.78 -29.92 -5.01
C SER A 222 6.87 -29.47 -4.05
N VAL A 223 7.99 -28.99 -4.57
CA VAL A 223 8.98 -28.34 -3.73
C VAL A 223 8.34 -27.00 -3.48
N ALA A 224 7.35 -27.00 -2.59
CA ALA A 224 6.93 -25.82 -1.90
C ALA A 224 8.22 -25.26 -1.34
N ALA A 225 8.62 -24.08 -1.80
CA ALA A 225 9.58 -23.31 -1.06
C ALA A 225 8.99 -23.22 0.35
N LYS A 226 9.58 -23.95 1.32
CA LYS A 226 9.32 -23.64 2.71
C LYS A 226 9.71 -22.18 2.82
N LEU A 227 8.72 -21.31 3.00
CA LEU A 227 8.94 -19.97 3.51
C LEU A 227 9.93 -20.11 4.68
N PRO A 228 10.91 -19.22 4.83
CA PRO A 228 11.69 -19.18 6.06
C PRO A 228 10.72 -18.90 7.20
N THR A 229 10.17 -19.96 7.80
CA THR A 229 9.48 -19.92 9.06
C THR A 229 10.58 -19.67 10.08
N LEU A 230 10.77 -18.40 10.43
CA LEU A 230 11.34 -18.10 11.72
C LEU A 230 10.50 -18.83 12.77
N PRO A 231 11.12 -19.41 13.82
CA PRO A 231 10.37 -19.86 14.98
C PRO A 231 9.86 -18.62 15.71
N LEU A 232 8.77 -18.04 15.20
CA LEU A 232 8.10 -16.92 15.83
C LEU A 232 6.96 -17.46 16.67
N GLN A 233 6.94 -17.12 17.95
CA GLN A 233 5.77 -17.38 18.78
C GLN A 233 4.61 -16.50 18.31
N GLU A 234 3.37 -16.99 18.44
CA GLU A 234 2.14 -16.34 17.94
C GLU A 234 1.99 -14.87 18.42
N GLY A 235 2.64 -14.51 19.55
CA GLY A 235 2.71 -13.14 20.07
C GLY A 235 3.73 -12.21 19.42
N GLU A 236 4.74 -12.72 18.70
CA GLU A 236 5.79 -11.92 18.06
C GLU A 236 5.35 -11.31 16.72
N LEU A 237 4.29 -11.85 16.11
CA LEU A 237 3.65 -11.27 14.92
C LEU A 237 3.04 -9.88 15.18
N HIS A 238 2.57 -9.64 16.41
CA HIS A 238 2.02 -8.34 16.83
C HIS A 238 3.10 -7.24 16.93
N TYR A 239 4.36 -7.61 17.18
CA TYR A 239 5.48 -6.68 17.24
C TYR A 239 6.07 -6.36 15.86
N LEU A 240 6.00 -7.30 14.91
CA LEU A 240 6.49 -7.12 13.54
C LEU A 240 5.52 -6.32 12.65
N LEU A 241 4.23 -6.37 12.97
CA LEU A 241 3.17 -5.68 12.23
C LEU A 241 2.34 -4.82 13.18
N THR A 242 2.96 -3.79 13.75
CA THR A 242 2.25 -2.80 14.59
C THR A 242 1.29 -1.99 13.72
N GLY A 243 0.06 -2.48 13.62
CA GLY A 243 -1.06 -1.81 12.95
C GLY A 243 -1.42 -2.40 11.59
N LYS A 244 -2.41 -3.31 11.59
CA LYS A 244 -3.35 -3.52 10.48
C LYS A 244 -2.74 -3.73 9.07
N SER A 245 -1.90 -4.74 8.89
CA SER A 245 -1.72 -5.31 7.53
C SER A 245 -2.27 -6.73 7.52
N ALA A 246 -3.54 -6.86 7.13
CA ALA A 246 -4.12 -8.13 6.71
C ALA A 246 -3.70 -8.51 5.26
N MET A 247 -2.65 -7.88 4.71
CA MET A 247 -2.29 -7.97 3.28
C MET A 247 -1.04 -8.82 2.99
N LEU A 248 -0.46 -9.48 4.00
CA LEU A 248 0.68 -10.39 3.81
C LEU A 248 0.27 -11.86 3.75
N LEU A 249 -0.82 -12.15 3.04
CA LEU A 249 -1.06 -13.48 2.49
C LEU A 249 -1.07 -13.33 0.97
N LEU A 250 0.13 -13.36 0.39
CA LEU A 250 0.32 -13.52 -1.04
C LEU A 250 -0.34 -14.86 -1.43
N ASP A 251 -1.53 -14.76 -1.99
CA ASP A 251 -2.24 -15.90 -2.55
C ASP A 251 -1.50 -16.34 -3.82
N SER A 252 -0.78 -17.47 -3.73
CA SER A 252 -0.01 -18.06 -4.81
C SER A 252 -0.88 -18.77 -5.87
N THR A 253 -2.21 -18.64 -5.81
CA THR A 253 -3.10 -19.23 -6.81
C THR A 253 -3.04 -18.45 -8.13
N ALA A 254 -3.00 -19.18 -9.25
CA ALA A 254 -2.96 -18.58 -10.58
C ALA A 254 -4.15 -17.60 -10.80
N PRO A 255 -3.97 -16.50 -11.54
CA PRO A 255 -5.06 -15.60 -11.91
C PRO A 255 -6.11 -16.35 -12.73
N SER A 256 -7.33 -16.46 -12.20
CA SER A 256 -8.46 -16.99 -12.97
C SER A 256 -9.04 -15.91 -13.88
N GLU A 257 -9.76 -16.32 -14.92
CA GLU A 257 -10.51 -15.39 -15.79
C GLU A 257 -11.47 -14.52 -14.98
N ALA A 258 -12.17 -15.12 -14.01
CA ALA A 258 -13.03 -14.43 -13.06
C ALA A 258 -12.30 -13.33 -12.28
N TRP A 259 -11.08 -13.59 -11.81
CA TRP A 259 -10.27 -12.59 -11.11
C TRP A 259 -9.84 -11.46 -12.03
N MET A 260 -9.43 -11.77 -13.27
CA MET A 260 -9.02 -10.74 -14.24
C MET A 260 -10.18 -9.80 -14.60
N ILE A 261 -11.37 -10.37 -14.84
CA ILE A 261 -12.59 -9.61 -15.11
C ILE A 261 -12.95 -8.73 -13.90
N ALA A 262 -12.96 -9.33 -12.69
CA ALA A 262 -13.28 -8.58 -11.48
C ALA A 262 -12.27 -7.45 -11.21
N LYS A 263 -10.96 -7.68 -11.38
CA LYS A 263 -9.92 -6.66 -11.20
C LYS A 263 -10.12 -5.49 -12.17
N ARG A 264 -10.40 -5.77 -13.44
CA ARG A 264 -10.69 -4.74 -14.45
C ARG A 264 -11.92 -3.92 -14.06
N LEU A 265 -13.04 -4.59 -13.73
CA LEU A 265 -14.29 -3.92 -13.37
C LEU A 265 -14.18 -3.12 -12.07
N VAL A 266 -13.40 -3.57 -11.08
CA VAL A 266 -13.13 -2.80 -9.85
C VAL A 266 -12.34 -1.53 -10.16
N VAL A 267 -11.35 -1.60 -11.05
CA VAL A 267 -10.59 -0.40 -11.46
C VAL A 267 -11.49 0.62 -12.14
N GLU A 268 -12.45 0.16 -12.95
CA GLU A 268 -13.43 1.01 -13.61
C GLU A 268 -14.45 1.59 -12.63
N ALA A 269 -14.98 0.77 -11.73
CA ALA A 269 -15.94 1.15 -10.68
C ALA A 269 -15.40 2.22 -9.73
N ARG A 270 -14.07 2.37 -9.62
CA ARG A 270 -13.44 3.41 -8.81
C ARG A 270 -13.46 4.79 -9.47
N ARG A 271 -13.59 4.85 -10.79
CA ARG A 271 -13.50 6.10 -11.56
C ARG A 271 -14.87 6.63 -11.96
N SER A 272 -15.83 5.73 -12.15
CA SER A 272 -17.18 6.08 -12.59
C SER A 272 -18.19 5.03 -12.18
N LYS A 273 -19.47 5.40 -12.25
CA LYS A 273 -20.57 4.45 -12.05
C LYS A 273 -20.54 3.39 -13.16
N LEU A 274 -20.54 2.11 -12.79
CA LEU A 274 -20.60 1.01 -13.75
C LEU A 274 -21.96 0.99 -14.46
N CYS A 275 -21.98 0.41 -15.67
CA CYS A 275 -23.25 0.04 -16.27
C CYS A 275 -23.90 -1.10 -15.48
N LYS A 276 -25.22 -1.27 -15.60
CA LYS A 276 -25.95 -2.27 -14.81
C LYS A 276 -25.46 -3.71 -15.07
N GLU A 277 -25.07 -4.00 -16.30
CA GLU A 277 -24.58 -5.32 -16.69
C GLU A 277 -23.23 -5.61 -16.01
N ASP A 278 -22.28 -4.68 -16.09
CA ASP A 278 -20.97 -4.79 -15.46
C ASP A 278 -21.06 -4.81 -13.92
N GLU A 279 -21.97 -4.03 -13.33
CA GLU A 279 -22.24 -4.05 -11.90
C GLU A 279 -22.73 -5.43 -11.45
N VAL A 280 -23.70 -6.01 -12.17
CA VAL A 280 -24.22 -7.36 -11.88
C VAL A 280 -23.14 -8.42 -12.08
N THR A 281 -22.35 -8.32 -13.16
CA THR A 281 -21.23 -9.24 -13.39
C THR A 281 -20.21 -9.16 -12.26
N LEU A 282 -19.81 -7.95 -11.85
CA LEU A 282 -18.86 -7.78 -10.76
C LEU A 282 -19.41 -8.36 -9.45
N LEU A 283 -20.64 -8.01 -9.08
CA LEU A 283 -21.29 -8.53 -7.87
C LEU A 283 -21.39 -10.06 -7.86
N GLY A 284 -21.62 -10.69 -9.02
CA GLY A 284 -21.66 -12.14 -9.16
C GLY A 284 -20.30 -12.83 -9.02
N LEU A 285 -19.20 -12.12 -9.33
CA LEU A 285 -17.84 -12.63 -9.21
C LEU A 285 -17.24 -12.45 -7.82
N LEU A 286 -17.70 -11.46 -7.05
CA LEU A 286 -17.18 -11.16 -5.71
C LEU A 286 -17.53 -12.25 -4.69
N ASN A 287 -16.52 -13.03 -4.30
CA ASN A 287 -16.55 -13.96 -3.18
C ASN A 287 -15.40 -13.67 -2.21
N GLU A 288 -15.39 -14.29 -1.01
CA GLU A 288 -14.40 -14.02 0.03
C GLU A 288 -12.95 -14.22 -0.46
N SER A 289 -12.69 -15.32 -1.18
CA SER A 289 -11.37 -15.61 -1.75
C SER A 289 -10.98 -14.61 -2.83
N LEU A 290 -11.90 -14.19 -3.68
CA LEU A 290 -11.61 -13.24 -4.74
C LEU A 290 -11.41 -11.83 -4.17
N VAL A 291 -12.20 -11.43 -3.16
CA VAL A 291 -12.08 -10.12 -2.51
C VAL A 291 -10.77 -9.98 -1.75
N SER A 292 -10.32 -11.02 -1.02
CA SER A 292 -9.01 -11.00 -0.38
C SER A 292 -7.88 -10.85 -1.41
N ARG A 293 -8.00 -11.52 -2.57
CA ARG A 293 -7.05 -11.42 -3.69
C ARG A 293 -7.09 -10.10 -4.47
N LEU A 294 -8.20 -9.37 -4.46
CA LEU A 294 -8.32 -8.08 -5.15
C LEU A 294 -7.53 -6.98 -4.43
N GLY A 295 -7.27 -7.13 -3.13
CA GLY A 295 -6.42 -6.22 -2.37
C GLY A 295 -6.96 -4.79 -2.28
N VAL A 296 -8.28 -4.63 -2.13
CA VAL A 296 -8.93 -3.30 -2.15
C VAL A 296 -8.50 -2.49 -0.92
N SER A 297 -7.75 -1.41 -1.14
CA SER A 297 -7.29 -0.53 -0.06
C SER A 297 -8.42 0.38 0.48
N PRO A 298 -8.29 0.98 1.67
CA PRO A 298 -9.32 1.89 2.21
C PRO A 298 -9.66 3.06 1.29
N GLN A 299 -8.66 3.60 0.59
CA GLN A 299 -8.87 4.69 -0.37
C GLN A 299 -9.64 4.22 -1.59
N GLN A 300 -9.28 3.05 -2.13
CA GLN A 300 -10.00 2.43 -3.25
C GLN A 300 -11.45 2.12 -2.87
N LEU A 301 -11.67 1.72 -1.62
CA LEU A 301 -13.01 1.51 -1.08
C LEU A 301 -13.80 2.83 -0.99
N SER A 302 -13.15 3.95 -0.64
CA SER A 302 -13.80 5.28 -0.65
C SER A 302 -14.17 5.74 -2.06
N GLU A 303 -13.31 5.44 -3.05
CA GLU A 303 -13.59 5.70 -4.47
C GLU A 303 -14.79 4.87 -4.94
N LEU A 304 -14.81 3.57 -4.62
CA LEU A 304 -15.96 2.68 -4.88
C LEU A 304 -17.22 3.21 -4.19
N ALA A 305 -17.14 3.63 -2.93
CA ALA A 305 -18.27 4.18 -2.20
C ALA A 305 -18.85 5.44 -2.84
N THR A 306 -18.02 6.22 -3.55
CA THR A 306 -18.44 7.46 -4.20
C THR A 306 -19.25 7.20 -5.48
N TYR A 307 -18.92 6.17 -6.25
CA TYR A 307 -19.55 5.92 -7.55
C TYR A 307 -20.45 4.68 -7.59
N ASN A 308 -20.10 3.63 -6.84
CA ASN A 308 -20.73 2.30 -6.86
C ASN A 308 -20.91 1.75 -5.42
N PRO A 309 -21.83 2.32 -4.61
CA PRO A 309 -21.99 1.96 -3.20
C PRO A 309 -22.41 0.49 -2.96
N GLU A 310 -23.16 -0.13 -3.88
CA GLU A 310 -23.57 -1.54 -3.78
C GLU A 310 -22.35 -2.48 -3.91
N VAL A 311 -21.44 -2.19 -4.85
CA VAL A 311 -20.17 -2.91 -5.01
C VAL A 311 -19.30 -2.72 -3.77
N CYS A 312 -19.20 -1.50 -3.24
CA CYS A 312 -18.48 -1.21 -2.01
C CYS A 312 -19.01 -2.03 -0.83
N ALA A 313 -20.34 -2.10 -0.66
CA ALA A 313 -20.95 -2.88 0.40
C ALA A 313 -20.69 -4.39 0.23
N SER A 314 -20.78 -4.90 -1.00
CA SER A 314 -20.47 -6.30 -1.30
C SER A 314 -19.03 -6.65 -0.94
N VAL A 315 -18.07 -5.78 -1.28
CA VAL A 315 -16.66 -5.96 -0.88
C VAL A 315 -16.54 -6.01 0.64
N LEU A 316 -17.16 -5.08 1.38
CA LEU A 316 -17.14 -5.05 2.85
C LEU A 316 -17.69 -6.33 3.50
N LEU A 317 -18.75 -6.91 2.93
CA LEU A 317 -19.34 -8.16 3.41
C LEU A 317 -18.44 -9.39 3.23
N LYS A 318 -17.49 -9.31 2.29
CA LYS A 318 -16.57 -10.40 1.92
C LYS A 318 -15.17 -10.23 2.50
N VAL A 319 -14.93 -9.11 3.19
CA VAL A 319 -13.72 -8.88 3.98
C VAL A 319 -13.88 -9.56 5.34
N ALA A 320 -12.77 -10.02 5.93
CA ALA A 320 -12.79 -10.61 7.26
C ALA A 320 -13.46 -9.67 8.30
N PRO A 321 -14.23 -10.19 9.27
CA PRO A 321 -15.03 -9.35 10.19
C PRO A 321 -14.23 -8.32 10.99
N GLY A 322 -12.97 -8.64 11.34
CA GLY A 322 -12.08 -7.72 12.07
C GLY A 322 -11.80 -6.41 11.33
N PRO A 323 -11.23 -6.44 10.11
CA PRO A 323 -10.96 -5.23 9.32
C PRO A 323 -12.22 -4.52 8.79
N ALA A 324 -13.34 -5.23 8.58
CA ALA A 324 -14.56 -4.65 8.01
C ALA A 324 -15.08 -3.43 8.81
N GLY A 325 -15.17 -3.54 10.14
CA GLY A 325 -15.61 -2.43 11.00
C GLY A 325 -14.72 -1.19 10.91
N ALA A 326 -13.39 -1.38 10.82
CA ALA A 326 -12.44 -0.27 10.67
C ALA A 326 -12.55 0.41 9.30
N LEU A 327 -12.79 -0.36 8.23
CA LEU A 327 -13.02 0.16 6.89
C LEU A 327 -14.32 0.97 6.83
N ILE A 328 -15.40 0.49 7.45
CA ILE A 328 -16.66 1.24 7.54
C ILE A 328 -16.47 2.54 8.33
N GLN A 329 -15.71 2.54 9.43
CA GLN A 329 -15.39 3.78 10.14
C GLN A 329 -14.62 4.78 9.27
N PHE A 330 -13.68 4.29 8.46
CA PHE A 330 -12.92 5.12 7.52
C PHE A 330 -13.86 5.77 6.51
N LEU A 331 -14.79 5.01 5.92
CA LEU A 331 -15.79 5.53 4.99
C LEU A 331 -16.70 6.57 5.66
N LEU A 332 -17.20 6.30 6.87
CA LEU A 332 -18.08 7.23 7.61
C LEU A 332 -17.43 8.57 7.94
N LYS A 333 -16.10 8.62 8.04
CA LYS A 333 -15.31 9.84 8.23
C LYS A 333 -14.88 10.49 6.90
N GLY A 334 -15.03 9.77 5.79
CA GLY A 334 -14.70 10.23 4.45
C GLY A 334 -15.77 11.17 3.86
N ASN A 335 -15.43 11.75 2.71
CA ASN A 335 -16.31 12.66 1.98
C ASN A 335 -17.18 11.92 0.96
N ILE A 336 -17.97 10.94 1.43
CA ILE A 336 -18.86 10.13 0.58
C ILE A 336 -20.27 10.77 0.57
N PRO A 337 -20.95 10.80 -0.60
CA PRO A 337 -22.33 11.28 -0.68
C PRO A 337 -23.25 10.57 0.32
N GLU A 338 -24.18 11.32 0.92
CA GLU A 338 -25.05 10.81 2.00
C GLU A 338 -25.86 9.59 1.59
N ASP A 339 -26.49 9.65 0.40
CA ASP A 339 -27.31 8.54 -0.09
C ASP A 339 -26.47 7.28 -0.30
N ASN A 340 -25.25 7.43 -0.83
CA ASN A 340 -24.33 6.31 -1.02
C ASN A 340 -23.89 5.72 0.32
N MET A 341 -23.60 6.57 1.32
CA MET A 341 -23.25 6.10 2.66
C MET A 341 -24.40 5.32 3.29
N GLN A 342 -25.62 5.81 3.16
CA GLN A 342 -26.82 5.12 3.66
C GLN A 342 -27.01 3.77 2.98
N THR A 343 -26.82 3.67 1.66
CA THR A 343 -26.83 2.40 0.93
C THR A 343 -25.77 1.45 1.50
N ILE A 344 -24.53 1.91 1.70
CA ILE A 344 -23.43 1.06 2.20
C ILE A 344 -23.75 0.52 3.60
N VAL A 345 -24.19 1.38 4.51
CA VAL A 345 -24.51 0.97 5.89
C VAL A 345 -25.65 -0.03 5.92
N LEU A 346 -26.69 0.14 5.09
CA LEU A 346 -27.79 -0.84 4.99
C LEU A 346 -27.36 -2.17 4.40
N ARG A 347 -26.57 -2.14 3.34
CA ARG A 347 -26.17 -3.35 2.61
C ARG A 347 -25.09 -4.14 3.33
N ALA A 348 -24.19 -3.45 4.03
CA ALA A 348 -23.16 -4.07 4.85
C ALA A 348 -23.60 -4.29 6.31
N SER A 349 -24.91 -4.34 6.59
CA SER A 349 -25.43 -4.33 7.96
C SER A 349 -24.96 -5.51 8.81
N SER A 350 -24.71 -6.68 8.22
CA SER A 350 -24.27 -7.88 8.95
C SER A 350 -22.85 -7.78 9.50
N VAL A 351 -22.02 -6.87 8.99
CA VAL A 351 -20.63 -6.64 9.46
C VAL A 351 -20.47 -5.32 10.23
N LEU A 352 -21.56 -4.58 10.44
CA LEU A 352 -21.51 -3.35 11.23
C LEU A 352 -21.19 -3.65 12.69
N GLN A 353 -20.30 -2.83 13.26
CA GLN A 353 -20.08 -2.78 14.69
C GLN A 353 -20.83 -1.61 15.32
N GLN A 354 -21.11 -1.69 16.62
CA GLN A 354 -21.87 -0.65 17.29
C GLN A 354 -21.20 0.74 17.21
N VAL A 355 -19.87 0.78 17.17
CA VAL A 355 -19.11 2.02 16.94
C VAL A 355 -19.38 2.63 15.56
N ASN A 356 -19.64 1.82 14.53
CA ASN A 356 -20.03 2.31 13.20
C ASN A 356 -21.41 2.95 13.24
N VAL A 357 -22.38 2.29 13.88
CA VAL A 357 -23.75 2.79 14.03
C VAL A 357 -23.78 4.12 14.78
N ARG A 358 -23.04 4.21 15.90
CA ARG A 358 -22.89 5.47 16.66
C ARG A 358 -22.28 6.59 15.81
N THR A 359 -21.23 6.28 15.06
CA THR A 359 -20.57 7.26 14.19
C THR A 359 -21.51 7.74 13.09
N PHE A 360 -22.23 6.81 12.44
CA PHE A 360 -23.22 7.14 11.42
C PHE A 360 -24.32 8.07 11.95
N ILE A 361 -24.96 7.70 13.06
CA ILE A 361 -26.02 8.51 13.69
C ILE A 361 -25.49 9.89 14.06
N SER A 362 -24.33 9.96 14.71
CA SER A 362 -23.71 11.23 15.10
C SER A 362 -23.42 12.14 13.90
N THR A 363 -22.86 11.58 12.82
CA THR A 363 -22.56 12.34 11.60
C THR A 363 -23.83 12.85 10.93
N MET A 364 -24.88 12.03 10.84
CA MET A 364 -26.15 12.44 10.23
C MET A 364 -26.86 13.51 11.06
N ILE A 365 -26.89 13.39 12.39
CA ILE A 365 -27.44 14.42 13.28
C ILE A 365 -26.71 15.75 13.10
N HIS A 366 -25.37 15.72 13.06
CA HIS A 366 -24.56 16.93 12.85
C HIS A 366 -24.91 17.61 11.53
N ARG A 367 -24.94 16.86 10.43
CA ARG A 367 -25.24 17.39 9.09
C ARG A 367 -26.66 17.94 8.99
N LEU A 368 -27.64 17.30 9.63
CA LEU A 368 -29.02 17.79 9.68
C LEU A 368 -29.14 19.08 10.51
N LYS A 369 -28.40 19.19 11.62
CA LYS A 369 -28.35 20.43 12.44
C LYS A 369 -27.69 21.58 11.68
N GLU A 370 -26.64 21.33 10.90
CA GLU A 370 -25.94 22.35 10.10
C GLU A 370 -26.78 22.88 8.92
N ARG A 371 -27.63 22.05 8.31
CA ARG A 371 -28.46 22.42 7.14
C ARG A 371 -29.79 23.12 7.47
N GLY A 372 -30.00 23.51 8.72
CA GLY A 372 -31.28 23.98 9.25
C GLY A 372 -32.04 24.94 8.31
N GLY A 373 -33.19 24.49 7.80
CA GLY A 373 -34.17 25.31 7.06
C GLY A 373 -34.20 25.15 5.53
N SER A 374 -33.33 24.34 4.91
CA SER A 374 -33.37 24.11 3.46
C SER A 374 -34.38 23.01 3.05
N PRO A 375 -34.98 23.08 1.84
CA PRO A 375 -35.85 22.01 1.33
C PRO A 375 -35.11 20.67 1.18
N THR A 376 -33.81 20.70 0.84
CA THR A 376 -32.93 19.52 0.81
C THR A 376 -32.77 18.86 2.19
N SER A 377 -32.93 19.62 3.28
CA SER A 377 -32.88 19.07 4.64
C SER A 377 -34.05 18.13 4.94
N ALA A 378 -35.23 18.33 4.33
CA ALA A 378 -36.41 17.50 4.58
C ALA A 378 -36.27 16.12 3.90
N GLU A 379 -35.74 16.08 2.68
CA GLU A 379 -35.45 14.84 1.95
C GLU A 379 -34.34 14.03 2.63
N SER A 380 -33.24 14.69 3.01
CA SER A 380 -32.17 14.07 3.79
C SER A 380 -32.69 13.50 5.12
N LEU A 381 -33.58 14.20 5.81
CA LEU A 381 -34.20 13.73 7.05
C LEU A 381 -35.07 12.48 6.83
N ASN A 382 -35.89 12.48 5.77
CA ASN A 382 -36.72 11.34 5.40
C ASN A 382 -35.88 10.10 5.05
N SER A 383 -34.82 10.30 4.27
CA SER A 383 -33.86 9.25 3.89
C SER A 383 -33.18 8.68 5.14
N PHE A 384 -32.64 9.55 6.01
CA PHE A 384 -32.02 9.14 7.26
C PHE A 384 -32.96 8.34 8.17
N ALA A 385 -34.20 8.81 8.34
CA ALA A 385 -35.20 8.12 9.16
C ALA A 385 -35.56 6.74 8.60
N LEU A 386 -35.67 6.62 7.27
CA LEU A 386 -35.94 5.34 6.61
C LEU A 386 -34.77 4.36 6.82
N THR A 387 -33.55 4.83 6.60
CA THR A 387 -32.33 4.02 6.80
C THR A 387 -32.20 3.58 8.25
N LEU A 388 -32.40 4.48 9.21
CA LEU A 388 -32.33 4.16 10.63
C LEU A 388 -33.41 3.15 11.04
N HIS A 389 -34.64 3.32 10.54
CA HIS A 389 -35.73 2.37 10.77
C HIS A 389 -35.41 0.99 10.21
N GLN A 390 -34.87 0.90 8.99
CA GLN A 390 -34.45 -0.37 8.41
C GLN A 390 -33.33 -1.04 9.20
N LEU A 391 -32.34 -0.28 9.68
CA LEU A 391 -31.28 -0.83 10.52
C LEU A 391 -31.83 -1.41 11.83
N VAL A 392 -32.65 -0.65 12.54
CA VAL A 392 -33.15 -1.05 13.87
C VAL A 392 -34.24 -2.11 13.80
N MET A 393 -35.17 -2.02 12.85
CA MET A 393 -36.32 -2.91 12.79
C MET A 393 -36.08 -4.19 11.97
N LYS A 394 -35.12 -4.16 11.03
CA LYS A 394 -34.79 -5.32 10.19
C LYS A 394 -33.40 -5.85 10.50
N ALA A 395 -32.35 -5.06 10.30
CA ALA A 395 -30.99 -5.57 10.39
C ALA A 395 -30.58 -5.97 11.82
N ALA A 396 -31.09 -5.31 12.86
CA ALA A 396 -30.81 -5.65 14.25
C ALA A 396 -31.27 -7.06 14.67
N LYS A 397 -32.21 -7.65 13.91
CA LYS A 397 -32.63 -9.05 14.12
C LYS A 397 -31.52 -10.04 13.81
N GLU A 398 -30.66 -9.70 12.85
CA GLU A 398 -29.55 -10.53 12.37
C GLU A 398 -28.22 -10.11 13.01
N ASN A 399 -28.03 -8.83 13.30
CA ASN A 399 -26.84 -8.28 13.94
C ASN A 399 -27.19 -7.53 15.23
N ARG A 400 -26.92 -8.17 16.39
CA ARG A 400 -27.19 -7.61 17.73
C ARG A 400 -26.37 -6.37 18.08
N GLU A 401 -25.30 -6.08 17.34
CA GLU A 401 -24.52 -4.86 17.55
C GLU A 401 -25.23 -3.62 17.01
N ILE A 402 -26.34 -3.76 16.27
CA ILE A 402 -27.13 -2.64 15.76
C ILE A 402 -28.18 -2.23 16.79
N PHE A 403 -27.96 -1.10 17.46
CA PHE A 403 -28.98 -0.47 18.31
C PHE A 403 -28.72 1.04 18.47
N ILE A 404 -29.78 1.80 18.75
CA ILE A 404 -29.64 3.23 19.07
C ILE A 404 -29.16 3.36 20.52
N ALA A 405 -27.96 3.92 20.71
CA ALA A 405 -27.45 4.20 22.03
C ALA A 405 -28.25 5.32 22.72
N ASP A 406 -28.45 5.21 24.04
CA ASP A 406 -29.31 6.12 24.80
C ASP A 406 -28.91 7.59 24.67
N ALA A 407 -27.61 7.86 24.52
CA ALA A 407 -27.08 9.20 24.31
C ALA A 407 -27.66 9.93 23.07
N PHE A 408 -28.16 9.20 22.07
CA PHE A 408 -28.75 9.80 20.86
C PHE A 408 -30.28 9.89 20.90
N ARG A 409 -30.95 9.28 21.89
CA ARG A 409 -32.42 9.19 21.92
C ARG A 409 -33.08 10.57 21.97
N SER A 410 -32.61 11.47 22.85
CA SER A 410 -33.16 12.82 23.00
C SER A 410 -32.98 13.67 21.74
N ASP A 411 -31.79 13.62 21.13
CA ASP A 411 -31.50 14.34 19.88
C ASP A 411 -32.37 13.84 18.72
N LEU A 412 -32.49 12.52 18.55
CA LEU A 412 -33.33 11.93 17.51
C LEU A 412 -34.81 12.23 17.73
N GLU A 413 -35.28 12.19 18.99
CA GLU A 413 -36.63 12.54 19.35
C GLU A 413 -36.95 14.00 19.00
N GLN A 414 -36.07 14.93 19.34
CA GLN A 414 -36.24 16.33 18.97
C GLN A 414 -36.31 16.51 17.44
N ILE A 415 -35.41 15.86 16.70
CA ILE A 415 -35.34 15.96 15.24
C ILE A 415 -36.60 15.38 14.57
N PHE A 416 -37.05 14.19 14.96
CA PHE A 416 -38.21 13.57 14.32
C PHE A 416 -39.54 14.18 14.75
N LEU A 417 -39.69 14.61 16.01
CA LEU A 417 -40.93 15.24 16.49
C LEU A 417 -41.10 16.67 16.02
N SER A 418 -40.00 17.40 15.77
CA SER A 418 -40.03 18.74 15.20
C SER A 418 -40.43 18.77 13.72
N SER A 419 -40.38 17.62 13.03
CA SER A 419 -40.86 17.51 11.64
C SER A 419 -42.38 17.61 11.54
N SER A 420 -42.88 18.20 10.45
CA SER A 420 -44.31 18.24 10.11
C SER A 420 -44.82 16.90 9.54
N SER A 421 -43.93 15.97 9.18
CA SER A 421 -44.32 14.69 8.58
C SER A 421 -44.84 13.70 9.64
N PRO A 422 -46.11 13.24 9.54
CA PRO A 422 -46.66 12.25 10.46
C PRO A 422 -45.98 10.88 10.33
N GLU A 423 -45.45 10.54 9.14
CA GLU A 423 -44.74 9.29 8.90
C GLU A 423 -43.42 9.21 9.69
N LEU A 424 -42.70 10.33 9.77
CA LEU A 424 -41.46 10.41 10.56
C LEU A 424 -41.71 10.20 12.04
N LYS A 425 -42.80 10.78 12.57
CA LYS A 425 -43.23 10.59 13.96
C LYS A 425 -43.60 9.14 14.23
N SER A 426 -44.37 8.52 13.33
CA SER A 426 -44.74 7.10 13.45
C SER A 426 -43.53 6.18 13.47
N ARG A 427 -42.57 6.38 12.56
CA ARG A 427 -41.33 5.56 12.51
C ARG A 427 -40.49 5.71 13.77
N TRP A 428 -40.42 6.90 14.35
CA TRP A 428 -39.70 7.13 15.60
C TRP A 428 -40.33 6.38 16.77
N GLU A 429 -41.66 6.42 16.89
CA GLU A 429 -42.39 5.69 17.93
C GLU A 429 -42.23 4.16 17.78
N GLU A 430 -42.09 3.65 16.55
CA GLU A 430 -41.76 2.25 16.31
C GLU A 430 -40.34 1.88 16.75
N MET A 431 -39.34 2.73 16.46
CA MET A 431 -37.93 2.49 16.82
C MET A 431 -37.63 2.65 18.32
N LYS A 432 -38.47 3.38 19.05
CA LYS A 432 -38.35 3.59 20.50
C LYS A 432 -38.71 2.35 21.32
N ARG A 433 -39.59 1.50 20.78
CA ARG A 433 -40.07 0.26 21.40
C ARG A 433 -39.02 -0.83 21.25
#